data_AF-A0A534G0L0-F1
#
_entry.id   AF-A0A534G0L0-F1
#
_cell.length_a   1.000
_cell.length_b   1.000
_cell.length_c   1.000
_cell.angle_alpha   90.00
_cell.angle_beta   90.00
_cell.angle_gamma   90.00
#
_symmetry.space_group_name_H-M   'P 1'
#
loop_
_entity.id
_entity.type
_entity.pdbx_description
1 polymer ?
#
loop_
_entity_poly.entity_id
_entity_poly.type
_entity_poly.pdbx_seq_one_letter_code
_entity_poly.pdbx_strand_id
1 'polypeptide(L)'
;MCQRASLFARGRGNILPGNARDVIAACTRGMADERPLRDGLVRQPARGIPRRLLCASRAEAGREAPFDRDYYRRFYFNPRTAVATREEMRSRARLIAALTAHAGLPVRRILEAGCGTGMLRAALRRLLPAAHYVALEASEYLCERYGWQHGRIEAYRARLPFDLVICYDVLQYLDERAAQRALENFGRLCRGVLYFSALTGLDLERNCDPLRTDANVHLRSAHWYRVR
;
A
#
# COMPACT_ATOMS: atom_id res chain seq x y z
N MET A 1 3.48 -8.63 11.87
CA MET A 1 2.99 -7.32 11.42
C MET A 1 1.56 -7.48 10.92
N CYS A 2 0.56 -6.83 11.55
CA CYS A 2 -0.84 -6.90 11.12
C CYS A 2 -1.25 -5.54 10.54
N GLN A 3 -1.11 -5.38 9.23
CA GLN A 3 -1.65 -4.22 8.49
C GLN A 3 -2.92 -4.64 7.76
N ARG A 4 -3.91 -3.76 7.72
CA ARG A 4 -5.13 -3.97 6.94
C ARG A 4 -4.84 -3.73 5.46
N ALA A 5 -4.82 -4.79 4.66
CA ALA A 5 -4.78 -4.72 3.20
C ALA A 5 -6.16 -4.35 2.64
N SER A 6 -6.20 -3.50 1.61
CA SER A 6 -7.42 -3.21 0.86
C SER A 6 -7.37 -3.97 -0.47
N LEU A 7 -8.47 -4.63 -0.82
CA LEU A 7 -8.57 -5.49 -1.99
C LEU A 7 -9.72 -5.03 -2.89
N PHE A 8 -9.45 -4.94 -4.19
CA PHE A 8 -10.45 -4.65 -5.20
C PHE A 8 -10.32 -5.64 -6.36
N ALA A 9 -11.43 -6.26 -6.77
CA ALA A 9 -11.50 -7.18 -7.90
C ALA A 9 -12.63 -6.76 -8.85
N ARG A 10 -12.40 -6.86 -10.17
CA ARG A 10 -13.46 -6.73 -11.20
C ARG A 10 -13.73 -8.09 -11.83
N GLY A 11 -14.91 -8.67 -11.60
CA GLY A 11 -15.34 -9.95 -12.19
C GLY A 11 -16.60 -9.82 -13.06
N ARG A 12 -16.69 -10.61 -14.14
CA ARG A 12 -17.93 -10.82 -14.91
C ARG A 12 -18.72 -11.95 -14.24
N GLY A 13 -19.83 -11.63 -13.60
CA GLY A 13 -20.72 -12.60 -12.94
C GLY A 13 -20.85 -12.32 -11.44
N ASN A 14 -22.02 -11.81 -11.05
CA ASN A 14 -22.53 -11.58 -9.68
C ASN A 14 -21.51 -11.46 -8.54
N ILE A 15 -20.86 -10.30 -8.43
CA ILE A 15 -21.06 -9.38 -7.29
C ILE A 15 -21.06 -7.96 -7.88
N LEU A 16 -22.21 -7.30 -7.90
CA LEU A 16 -22.39 -5.87 -8.21
C LEU A 16 -23.02 -5.20 -6.98
N PRO A 17 -22.87 -3.87 -6.79
CA PRO A 17 -22.64 -2.87 -7.83
C PRO A 17 -21.21 -2.33 -7.79
N GLY A 18 -20.50 -2.35 -8.90
CA GLY A 18 -20.60 -1.28 -9.88
C GLY A 18 -19.18 -0.83 -10.19
N ASN A 19 -19.00 0.14 -11.07
CA ASN A 19 -17.66 0.63 -11.42
C ASN A 19 -16.90 1.11 -10.15
N ALA A 20 -15.58 1.32 -10.23
CA ALA A 20 -14.77 1.73 -9.07
C ALA A 20 -15.24 3.04 -8.39
N ARG A 21 -16.12 3.83 -9.03
CA ARG A 21 -16.76 4.99 -8.41
C ARG A 21 -17.99 4.61 -7.57
N ASP A 22 -18.74 3.58 -7.94
CA ASP A 22 -19.99 3.18 -7.28
C ASP A 22 -19.76 2.46 -5.95
N VAL A 23 -18.70 1.65 -5.83
CA VAL A 23 -18.33 0.93 -4.60
C VAL A 23 -17.97 1.91 -3.47
N ILE A 24 -17.38 3.06 -3.81
CA ILE A 24 -16.97 4.09 -2.85
C ILE A 24 -18.18 4.85 -2.27
N ALA A 25 -19.27 5.00 -3.05
CA ALA A 25 -20.48 5.73 -2.64
C ALA A 25 -21.51 4.89 -1.87
N ALA A 26 -21.44 3.56 -1.93
CA ALA A 26 -22.37 2.67 -1.21
C ALA A 26 -22.01 2.52 0.28
N CYS A 27 -20.72 2.54 0.63
CA CYS A 27 -20.27 2.41 2.02
C CYS A 27 -20.58 3.62 2.91
N THR A 28 -20.83 4.80 2.35
CA THR A 28 -21.14 6.02 3.12
C THR A 28 -22.61 6.18 3.49
N ARG A 29 -23.52 5.41 2.89
CA ARG A 29 -24.97 5.50 3.15
C ARG A 29 -25.48 4.53 4.24
N GLY A 30 -24.67 3.57 4.68
CA GLY A 30 -25.07 2.53 5.63
C GLY A 30 -24.79 2.81 7.11
N MET A 31 -24.31 4.01 7.48
CA MET A 31 -23.93 4.34 8.88
C MET A 31 -24.75 5.48 9.48
N ALA A 32 -25.94 5.75 8.95
CA ALA A 32 -26.83 6.80 9.44
C ALA A 32 -28.10 6.21 10.07
N ASP A 33 -27.97 5.38 11.11
CA ASP A 33 -29.07 5.16 12.06
C ASP A 33 -28.54 4.64 13.41
N GLU A 34 -28.08 5.54 14.28
CA GLU A 34 -28.10 5.29 15.73
C GLU A 34 -28.53 6.59 16.43
N ARG A 35 -29.73 6.55 17.06
CA ARG A 35 -30.27 7.64 17.88
C ARG A 35 -29.56 7.70 19.24
N PRO A 36 -29.48 8.89 19.88
CA PRO A 36 -28.67 9.08 21.07
C PRO A 36 -29.40 8.67 22.36
N LEU A 37 -28.68 7.98 23.24
CA LEU A 37 -29.03 7.84 24.66
C LEU A 37 -28.53 9.06 25.44
N ARG A 38 -29.40 9.61 26.29
CA ARG A 38 -29.18 10.79 27.12
C ARG A 38 -28.59 10.46 28.51
N ASP A 39 -27.96 11.52 29.03
CA ASP A 39 -27.71 11.90 30.43
C ASP A 39 -26.51 11.35 31.21
N GLY A 40 -25.75 12.30 31.79
CA GLY A 40 -24.78 12.07 32.85
C GLY A 40 -23.66 13.13 32.92
N LEU A 41 -23.90 14.20 33.68
CA LEU A 41 -22.94 15.26 34.09
C LEU A 41 -21.56 14.72 34.53
N VAL A 42 -20.46 15.45 34.26
CA VAL A 42 -19.45 15.89 35.26
C VAL A 42 -18.33 16.78 34.63
N ARG A 43 -18.29 18.02 35.13
CA ARG A 43 -17.17 18.96 35.46
C ARG A 43 -16.00 19.22 34.51
N GLN A 44 -15.80 20.51 34.19
CA GLN A 44 -14.53 21.12 33.74
C GLN A 44 -13.50 21.24 34.89
N PRO A 45 -12.20 21.34 34.56
CA PRO A 45 -11.56 22.66 34.74
C PRO A 45 -10.51 23.09 33.68
N ALA A 46 -10.59 24.38 33.34
CA ALA A 46 -9.54 25.43 33.28
C ALA A 46 -8.13 25.24 32.63
N ARG A 47 -7.84 26.22 31.74
CA ARG A 47 -6.57 27.00 31.52
C ARG A 47 -5.37 26.36 30.78
N GLY A 48 -5.29 26.68 29.48
CA GLY A 48 -4.23 27.53 28.88
C GLY A 48 -2.84 26.95 28.58
N ILE A 49 -2.53 26.67 27.31
CA ILE A 49 -1.16 26.65 26.73
C ILE A 49 -1.23 27.20 25.27
N PRO A 50 -0.34 28.10 24.83
CA PRO A 50 -0.60 29.02 23.71
C PRO A 50 -0.40 28.43 22.31
N ARG A 51 -1.22 28.93 21.36
CA ARG A 51 -1.05 28.80 19.92
C ARG A 51 0.07 29.71 19.41
N ARG A 52 1.12 29.11 18.84
CA ARG A 52 1.84 29.47 17.59
C ARG A 52 3.32 29.11 17.73
N LEU A 53 3.79 28.23 16.85
CA LEU A 53 4.92 28.58 15.99
C LEU A 53 4.57 28.22 14.56
N LEU A 54 4.63 29.24 13.71
CA LEU A 54 4.42 29.21 12.27
C LEU A 54 5.64 28.58 11.58
N CYS A 55 5.35 27.91 10.46
CA CYS A 55 6.08 27.95 9.19
C CYS A 55 7.62 27.93 9.22
N ALA A 56 8.21 26.85 8.71
CA ALA A 56 9.42 26.93 7.90
C ALA A 56 9.29 25.98 6.70
N SER A 57 9.02 26.58 5.55
CA SER A 57 9.15 25.99 4.24
C SER A 57 10.63 25.75 3.91
N ARG A 58 10.92 24.54 3.41
CA ARG A 58 11.79 24.32 2.24
C ARG A 58 11.56 22.89 1.76
N ALA A 59 10.83 22.78 0.66
CA ALA A 59 10.91 21.61 -0.19
C ALA A 59 12.34 21.57 -0.72
N GLU A 60 13.18 20.74 -0.11
CA GLU A 60 14.48 20.39 -0.69
C GLU A 60 14.23 19.35 -1.77
N ALA A 61 14.18 19.84 -3.01
CA ALA A 61 14.58 19.03 -4.14
C ALA A 61 16.03 18.56 -3.90
N GLY A 62 16.24 17.25 -3.90
CA GLY A 62 17.60 16.66 -3.85
C GLY A 62 17.96 15.83 -2.63
N ARG A 63 17.02 15.30 -1.84
CA ARG A 63 17.37 14.18 -0.93
C ARG A 63 17.53 12.90 -1.75
N GLU A 64 18.68 12.26 -1.63
CA GLU A 64 18.90 10.86 -2.00
C GLU A 64 17.65 10.04 -1.65
N ALA A 65 17.21 9.18 -2.57
CA ALA A 65 16.05 8.34 -2.33
C ALA A 65 16.25 7.60 -0.98
N PRO A 66 15.27 7.62 -0.05
CA PRO A 66 15.44 7.06 1.31
C PRO A 66 15.66 5.54 1.33
N PHE A 67 15.75 4.91 0.15
CA PHE A 67 15.88 3.48 -0.09
C PHE A 67 17.28 3.16 -0.63
N ASP A 68 18.31 3.58 0.10
CA ASP A 68 19.70 3.30 -0.20
C ASP A 68 20.15 1.92 0.35
N ARG A 69 21.43 1.62 0.20
CA ARG A 69 22.03 0.38 0.72
C ARG A 69 21.85 0.22 2.23
N ASP A 70 21.91 1.31 2.97
CA ASP A 70 21.89 1.34 4.44
C ASP A 70 20.48 1.10 4.97
N TYR A 71 19.47 1.67 4.31
CA TYR A 71 18.06 1.37 4.50
C TYR A 71 17.80 -0.14 4.38
N TYR A 72 18.16 -0.76 3.25
CA TYR A 72 17.92 -2.19 3.06
C TYR A 72 18.77 -3.06 3.98
N ARG A 73 20.00 -2.64 4.32
CA ARG A 73 20.80 -3.33 5.34
C ARG A 73 20.06 -3.40 6.67
N ARG A 74 19.49 -2.29 7.12
CA ARG A 74 18.73 -2.22 8.38
C ARG A 74 17.41 -2.98 8.29
N PHE A 75 16.53 -2.64 7.35
CA PHE A 75 15.15 -3.11 7.38
C PHE A 75 14.89 -4.43 6.64
N TYR A 76 15.88 -4.98 5.92
CA TYR A 76 15.68 -6.21 5.13
C TYR A 76 16.79 -7.24 5.29
N PHE A 77 18.05 -6.84 5.40
CA PHE A 77 19.17 -7.80 5.45
C PHE A 77 19.63 -8.16 6.86
N ASN A 78 19.42 -7.29 7.86
CA ASN A 78 19.73 -7.60 9.25
C ASN A 78 18.58 -8.42 9.88
N PRO A 79 18.79 -9.69 10.27
CA PRO A 79 17.73 -10.54 10.82
C PRO A 79 17.06 -9.99 12.08
N ARG A 80 17.75 -9.15 12.87
CA ARG A 80 17.21 -8.57 14.11
C ARG A 80 16.22 -7.43 13.85
N THR A 81 16.34 -6.76 12.71
CA THR A 81 15.56 -5.56 12.38
C THR A 81 14.77 -5.71 11.08
N ALA A 82 14.86 -6.88 10.41
CA ALA A 82 14.17 -7.15 9.16
C ALA A 82 12.65 -7.01 9.33
N VAL A 83 12.00 -6.17 8.53
CA VAL A 83 10.56 -5.88 8.64
C VAL A 83 9.70 -7.07 8.19
N ALA A 84 10.23 -7.92 7.32
CA ALA A 84 9.51 -9.04 6.73
C ALA A 84 10.36 -10.31 6.66
N THR A 85 9.69 -11.46 6.80
CA THR A 85 10.28 -12.79 6.65
C THR A 85 9.86 -13.46 5.34
N ARG A 86 10.66 -14.43 4.88
CA ARG A 86 10.34 -15.23 3.69
C ARG A 86 9.07 -16.07 3.87
N GLU A 87 8.73 -16.41 5.10
CA GLU A 87 7.51 -17.15 5.41
C GLU A 87 6.28 -16.27 5.31
N GLU A 88 6.31 -15.06 5.89
CA GLU A 88 5.24 -14.07 5.76
C GLU A 88 4.97 -13.75 4.28
N MET A 89 6.02 -13.56 3.47
CA MET A 89 5.86 -13.29 2.03
C MET A 89 5.33 -14.50 1.25
N ARG A 90 5.71 -15.73 1.61
CA ARG A 90 5.13 -16.95 1.03
C ARG A 90 3.65 -17.08 1.37
N SER A 91 3.26 -16.78 2.60
CA SER A 91 1.86 -16.80 3.03
C SER A 91 1.04 -15.74 2.27
N ARG A 92 1.59 -14.53 2.15
CA ARG A 92 0.98 -13.44 1.38
C ARG A 92 0.83 -13.78 -0.11
N ALA A 93 1.84 -14.40 -0.72
CA ALA A 93 1.76 -14.86 -2.10
C ALA A 93 0.64 -15.89 -2.31
N ARG A 94 0.48 -16.85 -1.38
CA ARG A 94 -0.64 -17.82 -1.42
C ARG A 94 -1.99 -17.14 -1.34
N LEU A 95 -2.15 -16.16 -0.44
CA LEU A 95 -3.38 -15.37 -0.34
C LEU A 95 -3.68 -14.66 -1.66
N ILE A 96 -2.71 -13.93 -2.22
CA ILE A 96 -2.89 -13.18 -3.48
C ILE A 96 -3.26 -14.14 -4.63
N ALA A 97 -2.55 -15.26 -4.77
CA ALA A 97 -2.84 -16.26 -5.80
C ALA A 97 -4.25 -16.85 -5.63
N ALA A 98 -4.64 -17.20 -4.40
CA ALA A 98 -5.97 -17.70 -4.10
C ALA A 98 -7.08 -16.69 -4.44
N LEU A 99 -6.86 -15.40 -4.17
CA LEU A 99 -7.80 -14.33 -4.53
C LEU A 99 -7.95 -14.20 -6.05
N THR A 100 -6.86 -14.30 -6.80
CA THR A 100 -6.93 -14.27 -8.27
C THR A 100 -7.66 -15.48 -8.86
N ALA A 101 -7.43 -16.67 -8.29
CA ALA A 101 -8.13 -17.89 -8.67
C ALA A 101 -9.62 -17.80 -8.33
N HIS A 102 -9.95 -17.32 -7.13
CA HIS A 102 -11.33 -17.13 -6.68
C HIS A 102 -12.11 -16.15 -7.57
N ALA A 103 -11.47 -15.08 -8.04
CA ALA A 103 -12.08 -14.15 -8.98
C ALA A 103 -12.32 -14.73 -10.39
N GLY A 104 -11.84 -15.95 -10.68
CA GLY A 104 -11.96 -16.58 -12.00
C GLY A 104 -11.13 -15.89 -13.09
N LEU A 105 -10.13 -15.08 -12.71
CA LEU A 105 -9.35 -14.29 -13.65
C LEU A 105 -8.03 -15.00 -14.00
N PRO A 106 -7.76 -15.33 -15.28
CA PRO A 106 -6.46 -15.87 -15.67
C PRO A 106 -5.39 -14.79 -15.55
N VAL A 107 -4.40 -15.02 -14.68
CA VAL A 107 -3.29 -14.07 -14.48
C VAL A 107 -2.18 -14.33 -15.50
N ARG A 108 -2.08 -13.48 -16.52
CA ARG A 108 -1.02 -13.55 -17.55
C ARG A 108 0.03 -12.47 -17.38
N ARG A 109 -0.32 -11.33 -16.76
CA ARG A 109 0.58 -10.18 -16.54
C ARG A 109 0.47 -9.69 -15.10
N ILE A 110 1.60 -9.67 -14.40
CA ILE A 110 1.72 -9.18 -13.02
C ILE A 110 2.60 -7.92 -13.00
N LEU A 111 2.14 -6.88 -12.31
CA LEU A 111 2.97 -5.75 -11.91
C LEU A 111 3.09 -5.75 -10.39
N GLU A 112 4.30 -5.81 -9.88
CA GLU A 112 4.61 -5.49 -8.48
C GLU A 112 5.34 -4.16 -8.44
N ALA A 113 4.69 -3.14 -7.90
CA ALA A 113 5.22 -1.81 -7.72
C ALA A 113 5.84 -1.67 -6.33
N GLY A 114 7.11 -1.25 -6.27
CA GLY A 114 7.93 -1.27 -5.06
C GLY A 114 8.21 -2.69 -4.60
N CYS A 115 8.77 -3.52 -5.49
CA CYS A 115 8.99 -4.94 -5.21
C CYS A 115 10.08 -5.22 -4.16
N GLY A 116 10.86 -4.20 -3.77
CA GLY A 116 11.92 -4.30 -2.78
C GLY A 116 12.90 -5.42 -3.12
N THR A 117 13.21 -6.26 -2.13
CA THR A 117 14.15 -7.39 -2.30
C THR A 117 13.57 -8.56 -3.12
N GLY A 118 12.36 -8.45 -3.65
CA GLY A 118 11.73 -9.44 -4.53
C GLY A 118 11.25 -10.72 -3.83
N MET A 119 11.09 -10.68 -2.49
CA MET A 119 10.63 -11.84 -1.71
C MET A 119 9.24 -12.32 -2.15
N LEU A 120 8.33 -11.39 -2.42
CA LEU A 120 6.98 -11.71 -2.88
C LEU A 120 7.01 -12.25 -4.32
N ARG A 121 7.74 -11.61 -5.24
CA ARG A 121 8.01 -12.13 -6.58
C ARG A 121 8.52 -13.56 -6.58
N ALA A 122 9.50 -13.88 -5.73
CA ALA A 122 10.09 -15.22 -5.66
C ALA A 122 9.04 -16.29 -5.32
N ALA A 123 8.07 -15.97 -4.45
CA ALA A 123 6.97 -16.85 -4.12
C ALA A 123 5.89 -16.90 -5.21
N LEU A 124 5.48 -15.74 -5.75
CA LEU A 124 4.43 -15.65 -6.77
C LEU A 124 4.81 -16.31 -8.10
N ARG A 125 6.09 -16.23 -8.51
CA ARG A 125 6.55 -16.92 -9.74
C ARG A 125 6.39 -18.45 -9.68
N ARG A 126 6.28 -19.05 -8.49
CA ARG A 126 6.01 -20.48 -8.33
C ARG A 126 4.52 -20.79 -8.40
N LEU A 127 3.68 -19.88 -7.90
CA LEU A 127 2.23 -20.05 -7.85
C LEU A 127 1.54 -19.66 -9.16
N LEU A 128 2.12 -18.71 -9.90
CA LEU A 128 1.60 -18.19 -11.17
C LEU A 128 2.71 -18.26 -12.24
N PRO A 129 3.21 -19.46 -12.59
CA PRO A 129 4.42 -19.63 -13.40
C PRO A 129 4.27 -19.17 -14.86
N ALA A 130 3.04 -19.14 -15.38
CA ALA A 130 2.76 -18.70 -16.75
C ALA A 130 2.69 -17.17 -16.89
N ALA A 131 2.68 -16.42 -15.78
CA ALA A 131 2.51 -14.97 -15.82
C ALA A 131 3.83 -14.25 -16.12
N HIS A 132 3.78 -13.29 -17.04
CA HIS A 132 4.85 -12.33 -17.23
C HIS A 132 4.89 -11.35 -16.06
N TYR A 133 6.02 -11.31 -15.34
CA TYR A 133 6.17 -10.57 -14.09
C TYR A 133 7.04 -9.32 -14.27
N VAL A 134 6.47 -8.15 -14.01
CA VAL A 134 7.20 -6.88 -13.93
C VAL A 134 7.44 -6.52 -12.47
N ALA A 135 8.71 -6.45 -12.10
CA ALA A 135 9.19 -5.98 -10.80
C ALA A 135 9.68 -4.55 -10.96
N LEU A 136 8.89 -3.58 -10.49
CA LEU A 136 9.18 -2.15 -10.57
C LEU A 136 9.70 -1.67 -9.22
N GLU A 137 10.84 -0.99 -9.21
CA GLU A 137 11.47 -0.47 -7.98
C GLU A 137 12.04 0.93 -8.21
N ALA A 138 11.98 1.79 -7.18
CA ALA A 138 12.48 3.15 -7.21
C ALA A 138 13.91 3.27 -6.64
N SER A 139 14.36 2.28 -5.86
CA SER A 139 15.74 2.21 -5.39
C SER A 139 16.70 1.83 -6.52
N GLU A 140 17.57 2.76 -6.93
CA GLU A 140 18.66 2.48 -7.87
C GLU A 140 19.54 1.33 -7.39
N TYR A 141 19.89 1.33 -6.09
CA TYR A 141 20.67 0.25 -5.47
C TYR A 141 20.03 -1.14 -5.66
N LEU A 142 18.72 -1.29 -5.48
CA LEU A 142 18.07 -2.58 -5.71
C LEU A 142 17.89 -2.91 -7.18
N CYS A 143 17.65 -1.91 -8.02
CA CYS A 143 17.61 -2.09 -9.47
C CYS A 143 18.94 -2.61 -10.00
N GLU A 144 20.06 -2.01 -9.61
CA GLU A 144 21.41 -2.48 -9.94
C GLU A 144 21.68 -3.88 -9.38
N ARG A 145 21.33 -4.11 -8.12
CA ARG A 145 21.63 -5.39 -7.44
C ARG A 145 20.84 -6.57 -7.98
N TYR A 146 19.58 -6.38 -8.34
CA TYR A 146 18.65 -7.47 -8.67
C TYR A 146 18.13 -7.44 -10.11
N GLY A 147 18.47 -6.43 -10.91
CA GLY A 147 17.98 -6.26 -12.27
C GLY A 147 16.49 -5.92 -12.33
N TRP A 148 15.97 -5.24 -11.31
CA TRP A 148 14.59 -4.74 -11.32
C TRP A 148 14.45 -3.58 -12.30
N GLN A 149 13.24 -3.40 -12.82
CA GLN A 149 12.95 -2.27 -13.66
C GLN A 149 12.91 -1.00 -12.79
N HIS A 150 13.78 -0.04 -13.10
CA HIS A 150 13.79 1.23 -12.40
C HIS A 150 12.57 2.08 -12.77
N GLY A 151 11.83 2.55 -11.78
CA GLY A 151 10.73 3.49 -11.98
C GLY A 151 9.81 3.63 -10.77
N ARG A 152 8.87 4.57 -10.89
CA ARG A 152 7.98 4.98 -9.80
C ARG A 152 6.51 4.83 -10.20
N ILE A 153 5.68 4.31 -9.30
CA ILE A 153 4.31 3.89 -9.64
C ILE A 153 3.41 5.06 -10.05
N GLU A 154 3.60 6.25 -9.50
CA GLU A 154 2.84 7.45 -9.84
C GLU A 154 3.11 7.96 -11.27
N ALA A 155 4.25 7.58 -11.86
CA ALA A 155 4.68 7.99 -13.20
C ALA A 155 4.72 6.81 -14.19
N TYR A 156 4.64 5.57 -13.71
CA TYR A 156 4.79 4.39 -14.53
C TYR A 156 3.73 4.30 -15.64
N ARG A 157 4.15 3.86 -16.83
CA ARG A 157 3.28 3.64 -17.98
C ARG A 157 3.59 2.28 -18.59
N ALA A 158 2.54 1.59 -19.01
CA ALA A 158 2.64 0.34 -19.74
C ALA A 158 1.71 0.39 -20.94
N ARG A 159 2.13 -0.19 -22.07
CA ARG A 159 1.30 -0.28 -23.28
C ARG A 159 0.03 -1.11 -23.07
N LEU A 160 0.12 -2.14 -22.22
CA LEU A 160 -0.99 -3.03 -21.89
C LEU A 160 -1.17 -3.09 -20.37
N PRO A 161 -2.43 -3.10 -19.89
CA PRO A 161 -2.73 -3.29 -18.47
C PRO A 161 -2.30 -4.67 -17.97
N PHE A 162 -2.34 -4.84 -16.65
CA PHE A 162 -1.97 -6.03 -15.90
C PHE A 162 -3.20 -6.69 -15.28
N ASP A 163 -3.20 -8.02 -15.25
CA ASP A 163 -4.28 -8.82 -14.66
C ASP A 163 -4.20 -8.81 -13.14
N LEU A 164 -2.99 -8.65 -12.60
CA LEU A 164 -2.71 -8.49 -11.17
C LEU A 164 -1.75 -7.31 -10.98
N VAL A 165 -2.18 -6.31 -10.21
CA VAL A 165 -1.32 -5.22 -9.73
C VAL A 165 -1.15 -5.35 -8.22
N ILE A 166 0.09 -5.32 -7.77
CA ILE A 166 0.49 -5.40 -6.37
C ILE A 166 1.25 -4.14 -6.00
N CYS A 167 0.91 -3.53 -4.87
CA CYS A 167 1.65 -2.42 -4.28
C CYS A 167 1.65 -2.58 -2.76
N TYR A 168 2.68 -3.24 -2.22
CA TYR A 168 2.72 -3.64 -0.81
C TYR A 168 3.62 -2.69 -0.02
N ASP A 169 3.03 -1.93 0.90
CA ASP A 169 3.72 -1.00 1.80
C ASP A 169 4.60 0.05 1.10
N VAL A 170 4.07 0.65 0.02
CA VAL A 170 4.77 1.71 -0.73
C VAL A 170 4.12 3.08 -0.54
N LEU A 171 2.78 3.15 -0.54
CA LEU A 171 2.07 4.44 -0.66
C LEU A 171 2.33 5.38 0.53
N GLN A 172 2.69 4.86 1.70
CA GLN A 172 3.05 5.68 2.86
C GLN A 172 4.33 6.51 2.64
N TYR A 173 5.21 6.11 1.72
CA TYR A 173 6.43 6.87 1.39
C TYR A 173 6.20 7.97 0.35
N LEU A 174 5.03 7.98 -0.29
CA LEU A 174 4.67 9.00 -1.26
C LEU A 174 4.04 10.19 -0.54
N ASP A 175 4.37 11.41 -0.97
CA ASP A 175 3.61 12.60 -0.56
C ASP A 175 2.15 12.51 -1.04
N GLU A 176 1.29 13.42 -0.57
CA GLU A 176 -0.15 13.36 -0.89
C GLU A 176 -0.44 13.36 -2.39
N ARG A 177 0.27 14.20 -3.17
CA ARG A 177 0.05 14.31 -4.62
C ARG A 177 0.51 13.06 -5.35
N ALA A 178 1.68 12.51 -4.98
CA ALA A 178 2.22 11.29 -5.56
C ALA A 178 1.36 10.07 -5.19
N ALA A 179 0.89 9.97 -3.94
CA ALA A 179 -0.01 8.91 -3.52
C ALA A 179 -1.34 8.93 -4.30
N GLN A 180 -1.93 10.12 -4.50
CA GLN A 180 -3.14 10.25 -5.31
C GLN A 180 -2.89 9.83 -6.77
N ARG A 181 -1.79 10.28 -7.38
CA ARG A 181 -1.42 9.86 -8.74
C ARG A 181 -1.20 8.35 -8.83
N ALA A 182 -0.60 7.72 -7.82
CA ALA A 182 -0.42 6.27 -7.78
C ALA A 182 -1.76 5.53 -7.75
N LEU A 183 -2.71 5.97 -6.91
CA LEU A 183 -4.07 5.41 -6.85
C LEU A 183 -4.80 5.53 -8.20
N GLU A 184 -4.77 6.71 -8.82
CA GLU A 184 -5.32 6.91 -10.16
C GLU A 184 -4.65 6.01 -11.20
N ASN A 185 -3.32 5.82 -11.09
CA ASN A 185 -2.57 4.99 -12.01
C ASN A 185 -2.88 3.49 -11.83
N PHE A 186 -3.20 3.02 -10.62
CA PHE A 186 -3.72 1.65 -10.44
C PHE A 186 -5.00 1.42 -11.22
N GLY A 187 -5.91 2.39 -11.25
CA GLY A 187 -7.13 2.31 -12.05
C GLY A 187 -6.88 2.20 -13.56
N ARG A 188 -5.75 2.70 -14.05
CA ARG A 188 -5.34 2.60 -15.47
C ARG A 188 -4.55 1.32 -15.75
N LEU A 189 -3.68 0.92 -14.83
CA LEU A 189 -2.75 -0.20 -15.01
C LEU A 189 -3.40 -1.55 -14.68
N CYS A 190 -4.42 -1.59 -13.83
CA CYS A 190 -5.06 -2.83 -13.41
C CYS A 190 -6.36 -3.08 -14.17
N ARG A 191 -6.48 -4.25 -14.81
CA ARG A 191 -7.72 -4.73 -15.43
C ARG A 191 -8.40 -5.89 -14.69
N GLY A 192 -7.76 -6.42 -13.64
CA GLY A 192 -8.23 -7.60 -12.91
C GLY A 192 -8.24 -7.36 -11.40
N VAL A 193 -7.23 -7.87 -10.70
CA VAL A 193 -7.11 -7.79 -9.24
C VAL A 193 -6.06 -6.74 -8.84
N LEU A 194 -6.44 -5.82 -7.96
CA LEU A 194 -5.53 -4.91 -7.28
C LEU A 194 -5.37 -5.33 -5.82
N TYR A 195 -4.14 -5.64 -5.43
CA TYR A 195 -3.76 -5.86 -4.03
C TYR A 195 -2.82 -4.74 -3.60
N PHE A 196 -3.23 -3.91 -2.64
CA PHE A 196 -2.32 -2.95 -2.04
C PHE A 196 -2.48 -2.83 -0.53
N SER A 197 -1.39 -2.42 0.12
CA SER A 197 -1.37 -2.02 1.52
C SER A 197 -0.63 -0.69 1.67
N ALA A 198 -0.94 -0.01 2.77
CA ALA A 198 -0.19 1.15 3.21
C ALA A 198 -0.22 1.17 4.73
N LEU A 199 0.91 1.52 5.34
CA LEU A 199 0.97 1.74 6.78
C LEU A 199 0.07 2.92 7.16
N THR A 200 -0.95 2.69 7.98
CA THR A 200 -1.79 3.76 8.52
C THR A 200 -1.31 4.21 9.89
N GLY A 201 -1.76 5.40 10.34
CA GLY A 201 -1.44 5.87 11.70
C GLY A 201 -1.86 4.89 12.79
N LEU A 202 -3.02 4.25 12.62
CA LEU A 202 -3.51 3.22 13.56
C LEU A 202 -2.62 1.98 13.58
N ASP A 203 -2.10 1.56 12.41
CA ASP A 203 -1.21 0.41 12.33
C ASP A 203 0.12 0.69 13.02
N LEU A 204 0.67 1.90 12.86
CA LEU A 204 1.91 2.29 13.53
C LEU A 204 1.72 2.35 15.06
N GLU A 205 0.60 2.89 15.52
CA GLU A 205 0.27 3.01 16.94
C GLU A 205 0.06 1.65 17.62
N ARG A 206 -0.59 0.69 16.94
CA ARG A 206 -1.12 -0.51 17.61
C ARG A 206 -0.56 -1.84 17.14
N ASN A 207 -0.03 -1.92 15.92
CA ASN A 207 0.26 -3.19 15.25
C ASN A 207 1.73 -3.36 14.85
N CYS A 208 2.54 -2.31 14.99
CA CYS A 208 3.91 -2.25 14.53
C CYS A 208 4.92 -2.42 15.66
N ASP A 209 6.00 -3.12 15.35
CA ASP A 209 7.19 -3.15 16.19
C ASP A 209 8.05 -1.91 15.87
N PRO A 210 8.28 -1.00 16.84
CA PRO A 210 9.00 0.25 16.60
C PRO A 210 10.48 0.04 16.21
N LEU A 211 11.06 -1.14 16.46
CA LEU A 211 12.43 -1.45 16.06
C LEU A 211 12.54 -1.91 14.60
N ARG A 212 11.44 -2.39 14.03
CA ARG A 212 11.40 -3.02 12.69
C ARG A 212 10.64 -2.19 11.67
N THR A 213 9.78 -1.28 12.12
CA THR A 213 8.98 -0.42 11.26
C THR A 213 9.68 0.92 11.05
N ASP A 214 9.82 1.33 9.78
CA ASP A 214 10.19 2.70 9.47
C ASP A 214 9.00 3.64 9.72
N ALA A 215 9.18 4.57 10.65
CA ALA A 215 8.18 5.58 10.99
C ALA A 215 8.34 6.88 10.18
N ASN A 216 9.39 7.02 9.36
CA ASN A 216 9.64 8.19 8.52
C ASN A 216 8.79 8.17 7.24
N VAL A 217 7.46 8.25 7.43
CA VAL A 217 6.48 8.10 6.35
C VAL A 217 5.35 9.12 6.47
N HIS A 218 4.62 9.31 5.37
CA HIS A 218 3.38 10.08 5.35
C HIS A 218 2.22 9.22 5.86
N LEU A 219 1.98 9.26 7.17
CA LEU A 219 0.88 8.53 7.80
C LEU A 219 -0.48 9.12 7.38
N ARG A 220 -1.39 8.22 7.01
CA ARG A 220 -2.76 8.55 6.62
C ARG A 220 -3.73 7.60 7.31
N SER A 221 -4.99 8.01 7.42
CA SER A 221 -6.04 7.11 7.89
C SER A 221 -6.43 6.12 6.78
N ALA A 222 -6.94 4.95 7.16
CA ALA A 222 -7.52 4.02 6.20
C ALA A 222 -8.72 4.62 5.43
N HIS A 223 -9.38 5.65 5.98
CA HIS A 223 -10.46 6.36 5.30
C HIS A 223 -9.93 7.18 4.11
N TRP A 224 -8.76 7.83 4.25
CA TRP A 224 -8.18 8.64 3.17
C TRP A 224 -7.97 7.85 1.88
N TYR A 225 -7.53 6.58 1.99
CA TYR A 225 -7.33 5.67 0.87
C TYR A 225 -8.64 5.12 0.28
N ARG A 226 -9.71 5.01 1.08
CA ARG A 226 -10.97 4.39 0.65
C ARG A 226 -11.88 5.31 -0.16
N VAL A 227 -11.75 6.62 0.03
CA VAL A 227 -12.60 7.63 -0.62
C VAL A 227 -12.01 8.18 -1.92
N ARG A 228 -10.94 7.57 -2.43
CA ARG A 228 -10.22 7.95 -3.65
C ARG A 228 -10.11 6.73 -4.56
#